data_AF-A0A8K0DHP2-F1
#
_entry.id   AF-A0A8K0DHP2-F1
#
_cell.length_a   1.000
_cell.length_b   1.000
_cell.length_c   1.000
_cell.angle_alpha   90.00
_cell.angle_beta   90.00
_cell.angle_gamma   90.00
#
_symmetry.space_group_name_H-M   'P 1'
#
loop_
_entity.id
_entity.type
_entity.pdbx_description
1 polymer ?
#
loop_
_entity_poly.entity_id
_entity_poly.type
_entity_poly.pdbx_seq_one_letter_code
_entity_poly.pdbx_strand_id
1 'polypeptide(L)'
;MATVTQTQTKSQESKLKSKNKNLEEATNSNDLDTVLNNIKKVDNTCSFTKCKNRTSDFAIQCKYCTGRFCTTHGLPEIHGCGEAVRRDEKRTFLHPHTKLSQEKHAQASDKLAAKLKQMQFERKAKQCKGKK
;
A
#
# COMPACT_ATOMS: atom_id res chain seq x y z
N MET A 1 7.38 -11.00 -11.78
CA MET A 1 6.20 -10.29 -11.25
C MET A 1 6.20 -10.46 -9.74
N ALA A 2 6.62 -9.44 -8.99
CA ALA A 2 6.71 -9.52 -7.54
C ALA A 2 5.32 -9.30 -6.95
N THR A 3 4.71 -10.35 -6.40
CA THR A 3 3.45 -10.28 -5.67
C THR A 3 3.73 -9.62 -4.32
N VAL A 4 3.28 -8.38 -4.15
CA VAL A 4 3.26 -7.69 -2.86
C VAL A 4 2.19 -8.34 -2.00
N THR A 5 2.59 -9.26 -1.13
CA THR A 5 1.73 -9.79 -0.06
C THR A 5 1.53 -8.70 0.98
N GLN A 6 0.34 -8.08 0.96
CA GLN A 6 -0.08 -7.13 1.98
C GLN A 6 -0.32 -7.88 3.29
N THR A 7 0.56 -7.70 4.27
CA THR A 7 0.36 -8.16 5.64
C THR A 7 -0.74 -7.33 6.29
N GLN A 8 -1.94 -7.89 6.39
CA GLN A 8 -3.08 -7.27 7.05
C GLN A 8 -2.78 -7.18 8.56
N THR A 9 -2.73 -5.96 9.09
CA THR A 9 -2.64 -5.71 10.53
C THR A 9 -4.03 -5.82 11.15
N LYS A 10 -4.13 -6.39 12.36
CA LYS A 10 -5.37 -6.62 13.14
C LYS A 10 -6.31 -5.40 13.30
N SER A 11 -5.79 -4.18 13.10
CA SER A 11 -6.58 -2.93 13.06
C SER A 11 -7.43 -2.75 11.78
N GLN A 12 -7.12 -3.44 10.70
CA GLN A 12 -7.83 -3.34 9.42
C GLN A 12 -9.11 -4.20 9.44
N GLU A 13 -9.07 -5.40 10.01
CA GLU A 13 -10.21 -6.32 10.09
C GLU A 13 -11.39 -5.76 10.91
N SER A 14 -11.11 -5.06 12.02
CA SER A 14 -12.16 -4.43 12.84
C SER A 14 -12.83 -3.24 12.14
N LYS A 15 -12.11 -2.54 11.26
CA LYS A 15 -12.59 -1.36 10.53
C LYS A 15 -13.39 -1.74 9.28
N LEU A 16 -13.01 -2.83 8.60
CA LEU A 16 -13.80 -3.45 7.53
C LEU A 16 -15.17 -3.91 8.06
N LYS A 17 -15.24 -4.49 9.26
CA LYS A 17 -16.51 -4.90 9.89
C LYS A 17 -17.48 -3.74 10.15
N SER A 18 -16.99 -2.59 10.63
CA SER A 18 -17.85 -1.43 10.92
C SER A 18 -18.33 -0.69 9.67
N LYS A 19 -17.50 -0.61 8.62
CA LYS A 19 -17.91 -0.03 7.34
C LYS A 19 -18.94 -0.91 6.61
N ASN A 20 -18.77 -2.23 6.63
CA ASN A 20 -19.72 -3.15 6.01
C ASN A 20 -21.10 -3.08 6.68
N LYS A 21 -21.16 -2.98 8.01
CA LYS A 21 -22.44 -2.80 8.73
C LYS A 21 -23.19 -1.52 8.34
N ASN A 22 -22.47 -0.41 8.20
CA ASN A 22 -23.09 0.87 7.84
C ASN A 22 -23.50 0.93 6.35
N LEU A 23 -22.80 0.19 5.49
CA LEU A 23 -23.14 0.08 4.07
C LEU A 23 -24.36 -0.82 3.86
N GLU A 24 -24.46 -1.95 4.58
CA GLU A 24 -25.63 -2.84 4.57
C GLU A 24 -26.89 -2.12 5.06
N GLU A 25 -26.77 -1.33 6.13
CA GLU A 25 -27.88 -0.52 6.65
C GLU A 25 -28.34 0.56 5.67
N ALA A 26 -27.40 1.15 4.90
CA ALA A 26 -27.70 2.16 3.88
C ALA A 26 -28.41 1.58 2.64
N THR A 27 -28.30 0.27 2.38
CA THR A 27 -28.88 -0.41 1.22
C THR A 27 -30.23 -1.09 1.49
N ASN A 28 -30.75 -1.05 2.73
CA ASN A 28 -31.97 -1.77 3.12
C ASN A 28 -33.29 -1.13 2.66
N SER A 29 -33.27 -0.03 1.89
CA SER A 29 -34.48 0.64 1.39
C SER A 29 -34.77 0.29 -0.06
N ASN A 30 -36.07 0.08 -0.39
CA ASN A 30 -36.52 -0.24 -1.76
C ASN A 30 -36.52 0.96 -2.72
N ASP A 31 -36.42 2.19 -2.20
CA ASP A 31 -36.35 3.40 -3.01
C ASP A 31 -34.90 3.74 -3.40
N LEU A 32 -34.62 3.73 -4.71
CA LEU A 32 -33.29 3.98 -5.25
C LEU A 32 -32.74 5.35 -4.82
N ASP A 33 -33.53 6.41 -4.90
CA ASP A 33 -33.10 7.76 -4.52
C ASP A 33 -32.70 7.85 -3.04
N THR A 34 -33.37 7.10 -2.17
CA THR A 34 -33.05 7.03 -0.74
C THR A 34 -31.69 6.34 -0.53
N VAL A 35 -31.44 5.23 -1.22
CA VAL A 35 -30.15 4.53 -1.18
C VAL A 35 -29.01 5.43 -1.68
N LEU A 36 -29.18 6.08 -2.83
CA LEU A 36 -28.17 6.99 -3.40
C LEU A 36 -27.83 8.14 -2.44
N ASN A 37 -28.83 8.72 -1.79
CA ASN A 37 -28.62 9.79 -0.81
C ASN A 37 -27.92 9.29 0.45
N ASN A 38 -28.20 8.08 0.91
CA ASN A 38 -27.54 7.50 2.07
C ASN A 38 -26.07 7.16 1.78
N ILE A 39 -25.76 6.58 0.62
CA ILE A 39 -24.37 6.32 0.20
C ILE A 39 -23.57 7.62 0.14
N LYS A 40 -24.13 8.68 -0.47
CA LYS A 40 -23.50 10.01 -0.50
C LYS A 40 -23.18 10.55 0.90
N LYS A 41 -24.05 10.33 1.89
CA LYS A 41 -23.80 10.77 3.28
C LYS A 41 -22.65 10.01 3.92
N VAL A 42 -22.57 8.70 3.70
CA VAL A 42 -21.48 7.86 4.22
C VAL A 42 -20.15 8.26 3.60
N ASP A 43 -20.11 8.47 2.29
CA ASP A 43 -18.90 8.90 1.58
C ASP A 43 -18.42 10.31 1.98
N ASN A 44 -19.36 11.19 2.30
CA ASN A 44 -19.07 12.55 2.76
C ASN A 44 -18.76 12.65 4.25
N THR A 45 -18.60 11.54 4.97
CA THR A 45 -18.27 11.53 6.40
C THR A 45 -16.85 11.00 6.63
N CYS A 46 -16.17 11.53 7.64
CA CYS A 46 -14.82 11.09 8.01
C CYS A 46 -14.80 9.58 8.32
N SER A 47 -13.85 8.84 7.72
CA SER A 47 -13.67 7.40 7.93
C SER A 47 -13.05 7.02 9.30
N PHE A 48 -12.92 7.96 10.23
CA PHE A 48 -12.40 7.71 11.57
C PHE A 48 -13.55 7.32 12.52
N THR A 49 -13.40 6.24 13.29
CA THR A 49 -14.50 5.59 14.04
C THR A 49 -15.22 6.52 15.02
N LYS A 50 -14.52 7.51 15.57
CA LYS A 50 -15.09 8.45 16.55
C LYS A 50 -15.48 9.81 15.94
N CYS A 51 -15.18 10.05 14.67
CA CYS A 51 -15.38 11.36 14.04
C CYS A 51 -16.61 11.34 13.14
N LYS A 52 -17.52 12.31 13.33
CA LYS A 52 -18.71 12.51 12.49
C LYS A 52 -18.63 13.79 11.65
N ASN A 53 -17.42 14.35 11.48
CA ASN A 53 -17.25 15.57 10.70
C ASN A 53 -17.53 15.31 9.22
N ARG A 54 -18.22 16.27 8.61
CA ARG A 54 -18.47 16.29 7.18
C ARG A 54 -17.15 16.57 6.45
N THR A 55 -16.93 15.81 5.39
CA THR A 55 -15.76 15.83 4.53
C THR A 55 -16.20 16.08 3.07
N SER A 56 -17.28 16.86 2.92
CA SER A 56 -17.89 17.25 1.63
C SER A 56 -16.92 18.13 0.84
N ASP A 57 -16.44 19.20 1.47
CA ASP A 57 -15.74 20.27 0.75
C ASP A 57 -14.22 20.03 0.74
N PHE A 58 -13.67 19.56 1.85
CA PHE A 58 -12.24 19.26 2.00
C PHE A 58 -12.03 17.88 2.60
N ALA A 59 -11.48 16.99 1.79
CA ALA A 59 -11.14 15.62 2.16
C ALA A 59 -9.66 15.34 1.92
N ILE A 60 -8.99 14.80 2.93
CA ILE A 60 -7.65 14.24 2.77
C ILE A 60 -7.83 12.74 2.55
N GLN A 61 -7.31 12.25 1.42
CA GLN A 61 -7.31 10.82 1.10
C GLN A 61 -5.97 10.20 1.49
N CYS A 62 -6.01 9.13 2.28
CA CYS A 62 -4.81 8.40 2.65
C CYS A 62 -4.34 7.47 1.52
N LYS A 63 -3.06 7.52 1.15
CA LYS A 63 -2.47 6.67 0.10
C LYS A 63 -2.48 5.17 0.44
N TYR A 64 -2.49 4.81 1.72
CA TYR A 64 -2.34 3.42 2.16
C TYR A 64 -3.68 2.71 2.39
N CYS A 65 -4.70 3.42 2.89
CA CYS A 65 -6.01 2.83 3.18
C CYS A 65 -7.16 3.41 2.36
N THR A 66 -6.85 4.32 1.41
CA THR A 66 -7.79 5.00 0.49
C THR A 66 -9.03 5.63 1.16
N GLY A 67 -8.94 5.87 2.47
CA GLY A 67 -10.03 6.46 3.26
C GLY A 67 -10.05 7.98 3.14
N ARG A 68 -11.25 8.56 3.17
CA ARG A 68 -11.47 10.00 3.26
C ARG A 68 -11.49 10.43 4.73
N PHE A 69 -10.70 11.43 5.07
CA PHE A 69 -10.60 11.98 6.42
C PHE A 69 -10.73 13.50 6.41
N CYS A 70 -11.22 14.06 7.53
CA CYS A 70 -11.20 15.49 7.76
C CYS A 70 -9.77 15.98 8.08
N THR A 71 -9.56 17.30 8.05
CA THR A 71 -8.25 17.95 8.27
C THR A 71 -7.58 17.53 9.59
N THR A 72 -8.36 17.29 10.63
CA THR A 72 -7.88 16.83 11.95
C THR A 72 -7.42 15.37 11.98
N HIS A 73 -7.96 14.49 11.13
CA HIS A 73 -7.65 13.05 11.12
C HIS A 73 -6.93 12.61 9.83
N GLY A 74 -6.50 13.57 9.00
CA GLY A 74 -5.85 13.31 7.72
C GLY A 74 -4.47 12.67 7.84
N LEU A 75 -3.80 12.84 8.98
CA LEU A 75 -2.46 12.29 9.18
C LEU A 75 -2.51 10.76 9.37
N PRO A 76 -1.66 9.99 8.67
CA PRO A 76 -1.63 8.53 8.75
C PRO A 76 -1.34 7.98 10.15
N GLU A 77 -0.61 8.71 10.99
CA GLU A 77 -0.37 8.33 12.39
C GLU A 77 -1.67 8.24 13.21
N ILE A 78 -2.63 9.11 12.94
CA ILE A 78 -3.86 9.24 13.74
C ILE A 78 -4.83 8.09 13.45
N HIS A 79 -4.91 7.65 12.19
CA HIS A 79 -5.84 6.61 11.76
C HIS A 79 -5.22 5.21 11.59
N GLY A 80 -3.96 5.03 12.03
CA GLY A 80 -3.28 3.73 12.11
C GLY A 80 -2.50 3.31 10.86
N CYS A 81 -2.34 4.20 9.88
CA CYS A 81 -1.51 3.96 8.70
C CYS A 81 -0.05 4.38 8.88
N GLY A 82 0.33 4.88 10.06
CA GLY A 82 1.68 5.37 10.33
C GLY A 82 2.80 4.34 10.15
N GLU A 83 2.55 3.06 10.47
CA GLU A 83 3.55 2.01 10.23
C GLU A 83 3.84 1.78 8.75
N ALA A 84 2.81 1.92 7.90
CA ALA A 84 2.97 1.76 6.45
C ALA A 84 3.79 2.91 5.87
N VAL A 85 3.51 4.14 6.29
CA VAL A 85 4.31 5.34 5.97
C VAL A 85 5.74 5.14 6.44
N ARG A 86 5.94 4.77 7.70
CA ARG A 86 7.26 4.60 8.28
C ARG A 86 8.09 3.58 7.50
N ARG A 87 7.49 2.47 7.07
CA ARG A 87 8.18 1.46 6.24
C ARG A 87 8.57 2.01 4.87
N ASP A 88 7.67 2.74 4.22
CA ASP A 88 7.88 3.30 2.88
C ASP A 88 8.96 4.40 2.89
N GLU A 89 8.89 5.31 3.87
CA GLU A 89 9.90 6.33 4.11
C GLU A 89 11.25 5.71 4.46
N LYS A 90 11.30 4.68 5.31
CA LYS A 90 12.55 3.97 5.62
C LYS A 90 13.16 3.35 4.37
N ARG A 91 12.34 2.71 3.52
CA ARG A 91 12.80 2.11 2.27
C ARG A 91 13.38 3.18 1.34
N THR A 92 12.69 4.30 1.20
CA THR A 92 13.11 5.42 0.36
C THR A 92 14.40 6.06 0.88
N PHE A 93 14.54 6.16 2.21
CA PHE A 93 15.74 6.68 2.86
C PHE A 93 16.94 5.73 2.76
N LEU A 94 16.76 4.43 2.98
CA LEU A 94 17.84 3.41 2.86
C LEU A 94 18.25 3.17 1.41
N HIS A 95 17.30 3.24 0.49
CA HIS A 95 17.50 3.01 -0.93
C HIS A 95 16.99 4.23 -1.69
N PRO A 96 17.71 5.38 -1.61
CA PRO A 96 17.38 6.52 -2.45
C PRO A 96 17.45 6.04 -3.90
N HIS A 97 16.33 6.15 -4.61
CA HIS A 97 16.31 5.84 -6.03
C HIS A 97 17.25 6.82 -6.74
N THR A 98 18.50 6.42 -6.95
CA THR A 98 19.33 7.04 -7.98
C THR A 98 18.57 6.80 -9.26
N LYS A 99 17.96 7.83 -9.85
CA LYS A 99 17.35 7.75 -11.18
C LYS A 99 18.47 7.56 -12.19
N LEU A 100 19.06 6.36 -12.24
CA LEU A 100 19.91 5.94 -13.33
C LEU A 100 19.01 5.92 -14.56
N SER A 101 19.47 6.52 -15.67
CA SER A 101 18.82 6.36 -16.98
C SER A 101 18.49 4.89 -17.20
N GLN A 102 17.35 4.60 -17.80
CA GLN A 102 16.90 3.23 -18.12
C GLN A 102 18.01 2.43 -18.83
N GLU A 103 18.82 3.09 -19.64
CA GLU A 103 19.99 2.53 -20.33
C GLU A 103 21.09 2.10 -19.37
N LYS A 104 21.41 2.93 -18.36
CA LYS A 104 22.42 2.62 -17.34
C LYS A 104 21.98 1.46 -16.46
N HIS A 105 20.68 1.35 -16.21
CA HIS A 105 20.10 0.22 -15.47
C HIS A 105 20.23 -1.10 -16.26
N ALA A 106 19.91 -1.09 -17.56
CA ALA A 106 20.07 -2.24 -18.44
C ALA A 106 21.54 -2.71 -18.54
N GLN A 107 22.47 -1.77 -18.73
CA GLN A 107 23.89 -2.09 -18.77
C GLN A 107 24.40 -2.68 -17.44
N ALA A 108 23.89 -2.21 -16.30
CA ALA A 108 24.26 -2.76 -15.00
C ALA A 108 23.72 -4.18 -14.81
N SER A 109 22.49 -4.48 -15.26
CA SER A 109 21.93 -5.83 -15.19
C SER A 109 22.69 -6.81 -16.10
N ASP A 110 23.09 -6.40 -17.29
CA ASP A 110 23.83 -7.26 -18.22
C ASP A 110 25.22 -7.60 -17.69
N LYS A 111 25.93 -6.60 -17.13
CA LYS A 111 27.22 -6.80 -16.48
C LYS A 111 27.12 -7.76 -15.28
N LEU A 112 26.05 -7.64 -14.50
CA LEU A 112 25.79 -8.54 -13.38
C LEU A 112 25.53 -9.97 -13.88
N ALA A 113 24.70 -10.14 -14.90
CA ALA A 113 24.42 -11.44 -15.49
C ALA A 113 25.69 -12.11 -16.04
N ALA A 114 26.56 -11.35 -16.72
CA ALA A 114 27.83 -11.83 -17.21
C ALA A 114 28.75 -12.31 -16.06
N LYS A 115 28.87 -11.53 -14.98
CA LYS A 115 29.65 -11.93 -13.79
C LYS A 115 29.09 -13.17 -13.11
N LEU A 116 27.76 -13.28 -12.98
CA LEU A 116 27.12 -14.47 -12.41
C LEU A 116 27.41 -15.71 -13.25
N LYS A 117 27.38 -15.59 -14.58
CA LYS A 117 27.71 -16.67 -15.50
C LYS A 117 29.18 -17.09 -15.38
N GLN A 118 30.09 -16.12 -15.27
CA GLN A 118 31.51 -16.39 -15.01
C GLN A 118 31.71 -17.14 -13.69
N MET A 119 31.11 -16.66 -12.59
CA MET A 119 31.17 -17.33 -11.29
C MET A 119 30.58 -18.75 -11.33
N GLN A 120 29.53 -18.98 -12.13
CA GLN A 120 28.98 -20.32 -12.35
C GLN A 120 29.99 -21.25 -13.05
N PHE A 121 30.69 -20.77 -14.08
CA PHE A 121 31.72 -21.55 -14.76
C PHE A 121 32.91 -21.86 -13.84
N GLU A 122 33.36 -20.89 -13.05
CA GLU A 122 34.44 -21.09 -12.08
C GLU A 122 34.08 -22.12 -10.99
N ARG A 123 32.82 -22.12 -10.52
CA ARG A 123 32.31 -23.14 -9.58
C ARG A 123 32.32 -24.54 -10.21
N LYS A 124 31.86 -24.68 -11.46
CA LYS A 124 31.87 -25.97 -12.18
C LYS A 124 33.29 -26.49 -12.42
N ALA A 125 34.23 -25.61 -12.76
CA ALA A 125 35.62 -25.97 -12.99
C ALA A 125 36.33 -26.48 -11.71
N LYS A 126 36.02 -25.90 -10.54
CA LYS A 126 36.56 -26.36 -9.26
C LYS A 126 35.97 -27.70 -8.79
N GLN A 127 34.70 -27.99 -9.08
CA GLN A 127 34.07 -29.28 -8.76
C GLN A 127 34.74 -30.47 -9.48
N CYS A 128 35.33 -30.24 -10.66
CA CYS A 128 36.06 -31.26 -11.40
C CYS A 128 37.46 -31.55 -10.80
N LYS A 129 38.12 -30.56 -10.17
CA LYS A 129 39.49 -30.71 -9.66
C LYS A 129 39.60 -31.35 -8.27
N GLY A 130 38.49 -31.56 -7.56
CA GLY A 130 38.45 -32.17 -6.22
C GLY A 130 38.17 -33.68 -6.19
N LYS A 131 38.08 -34.36 -7.36
CA LYS A 131 38.01 -35.82 -7.47
C LYS A 131 39.35 -36.36 -7.97
N LYS A 132 40.35 -36.41 -7.09
CA LYS A 132 41.56 -37.22 -7.24
C LYS A 132 41.95 -37.74 -5.87
#